data_AF-A0A1M5Y6U3-F1
#
_entry.id   AF-A0A1M5Y6U3-F1
#
_cell.length_a   1.000
_cell.length_b   1.000
_cell.length_c   1.000
_cell.angle_alpha   90.00
_cell.angle_beta   90.00
_cell.angle_gamma   90.00
#
_symmetry.space_group_name_H-M   'P 1'
#
loop_
_entity.id
_entity.type
_entity.pdbx_description
1 polymer ?
#
loop_
_entity_poly.entity_id
_entity_poly.type
_entity_poly.pdbx_seq_one_letter_code
_entity_poly.pdbx_strand_id
1 'polypeptide(L)' 'MDKYTREELTEALRAVSSIIHKCEKAQEKFPEGTSHHTLLRNRLKAMYISKSLIEEALSSAA' A
#
# COMPACT_ATOMS: atom_id res chain seq x y z
N MET A 1 -13.22 1.61 19.50
CA MET A 1 -13.16 2.76 18.58
C MET A 1 -13.21 2.17 17.19
N ASP A 2 -14.39 1.74 16.76
CA ASP A 2 -14.58 1.24 15.39
C ASP A 2 -14.62 2.47 14.48
N LYS A 3 -13.43 2.87 14.06
CA LYS A 3 -13.17 4.16 13.42
C LYS A 3 -13.50 4.15 11.93
N TYR A 4 -13.72 2.97 11.35
CA TYR A 4 -13.96 2.73 9.93
C TYR A 4 -14.88 1.53 9.73
N THR A 5 -15.75 1.57 8.73
CA THR A 5 -16.58 0.41 8.36
C THR A 5 -15.77 -0.62 7.58
N ARG A 6 -16.29 -1.85 7.51
CA ARG A 6 -15.66 -2.92 6.72
C ARG A 6 -15.58 -2.55 5.24
N GLU A 7 -16.58 -1.85 4.71
CA GLU A 7 -16.62 -1.34 3.35
C GLU A 7 -15.53 -0.29 3.12
N GLU A 8 -15.37 0.66 4.04
CA GLU A 8 -14.31 1.68 3.97
C GLU A 8 -12.91 1.06 3.98
N LEU A 9 -12.69 0.07 4.86
CA LEU A 9 -11.43 -0.67 4.93
C LEU A 9 -11.18 -1.50 3.65
N THR A 10 -12.21 -2.10 3.07
CA THR A 10 -12.11 -2.88 1.82
C THR A 10 -11.76 -1.97 0.64
N GLU A 11 -12.41 -0.81 0.53
CA GLU A 11 -12.10 0.17 -0.52
C GLU A 11 -10.71 0.78 -0.33
N ALA A 12 -10.29 1.06 0.90
CA ALA A 12 -8.93 1.49 1.20
C ALA A 12 -7.90 0.43 0.79
N LEU A 13 -8.15 -0.85 1.09
CA LEU A 13 -7.28 -1.96 0.71
C LEU A 13 -7.13 -2.06 -0.81
N ARG A 14 -8.24 -1.89 -1.55
CA ARG A 14 -8.24 -1.87 -3.02
C ARG A 14 -7.42 -0.71 -3.57
N ALA A 15 -7.59 0.49 -3.01
CA ALA A 15 -6.83 1.67 -3.43
C ALA A 15 -5.32 1.51 -3.16
N VAL A 16 -4.94 1.06 -1.97
CA VAL A 16 -3.54 0.79 -1.60
C VAL A 16 -2.92 -0.26 -2.52
N SER A 17 -3.64 -1.36 -2.80
CA SER A 17 -3.15 -2.41 -3.70
C SER A 17 -2.93 -1.88 -5.12
N SER A 18 -3.80 -1.00 -5.62
CA SER A 18 -3.61 -0.34 -6.92
C SER A 18 -2.37 0.54 -6.95
N ILE A 19 -2.11 1.29 -5.87
CA ILE A 19 -0.93 2.14 -5.75
C ILE A 19 0.35 1.29 -5.71
N ILE A 20 0.36 0.20 -4.95
CA ILE A 20 1.47 -0.76 -4.90
C ILE A 20 1.81 -1.24 -6.32
N HIS A 21 0.80 -1.76 -7.03
CA HIS A 21 1.01 -2.28 -8.39
C HIS A 21 1.59 -1.23 -9.35
N LYS A 22 1.07 0.01 -9.29
CA LYS A 22 1.58 1.12 -10.11
C LYS A 22 3.02 1.49 -9.74
N CYS A 23 3.36 1.48 -8.45
CA CYS A 23 4.71 1.77 -7.98
C CYS A 23 5.72 0.67 -8.35
N GLU A 24 5.35 -0.61 -8.26
CA GLU A 24 6.17 -1.74 -8.71
C GLU A 24 6.47 -1.60 -10.21
N LYS A 25 5.43 -1.40 -11.03
CA LYS A 25 5.57 -1.19 -12.47
C LYS A 25 6.37 0.05 -12.84
N ALA A 26 6.30 1.10 -12.04
CA ALA A 26 7.16 2.27 -12.21
C ALA A 26 8.61 1.97 -11.82
N GLN A 27 8.84 1.22 -10.73
CA GLN A 27 10.17 0.91 -10.24
C GLN A 27 10.95 0.05 -11.23
N GLU A 28 10.29 -0.88 -11.93
CA GLU A 28 10.87 -1.66 -13.04
C GLU A 28 11.49 -0.79 -14.14
N LYS A 29 11.03 0.45 -14.31
CA LYS A 29 11.52 1.38 -15.35
C LYS A 29 12.72 2.22 -14.92
N PHE A 30 13.05 2.24 -13.63
CA PHE A 30 14.12 3.06 -13.08
C PHE A 30 15.25 2.17 -12.54
N PRO A 31 16.49 2.31 -13.05
CA PRO A 31 17.63 1.58 -12.54
C PRO A 31 17.85 1.82 -11.04
N GLU A 32 18.37 0.79 -10.36
CA GLU A 32 18.85 0.91 -8.99
C GLU A 32 19.90 2.02 -8.87
N GLY A 33 19.92 2.70 -7.73
CA GLY A 33 20.80 3.84 -7.48
C GLY A 33 20.27 5.20 -7.97
N THR A 34 19.20 5.24 -8.76
CA THR A 34 18.54 6.51 -9.10
C THR A 34 17.69 7.05 -7.94
N SER A 35 17.51 8.37 -7.90
CA SER A 35 16.61 9.03 -6.94
C SER A 35 15.16 8.54 -7.08
N HIS A 36 14.70 8.33 -8.32
CA HIS A 36 13.38 7.78 -8.62
C HIS A 36 13.19 6.36 -8.06
N HIS A 37 14.18 5.47 -8.26
CA HIS A 37 14.14 4.12 -7.71
C HIS A 37 14.08 4.14 -6.18
N THR A 38 14.91 4.96 -5.53
CA THR A 38 14.91 5.12 -4.06
C THR A 38 13.57 5.65 -3.54
N LEU A 39 12.99 6.65 -4.20
CA LEU A 39 11.69 7.21 -3.84
C LEU A 39 10.57 6.17 -3.95
N LEU A 40 10.54 5.40 -5.04
CA LEU A 40 9.54 4.35 -5.27
C LEU A 40 9.66 3.22 -4.24
N ARG A 41 10.89 2.80 -3.92
CA ARG A 41 11.14 1.82 -2.84
C ARG A 41 10.58 2.29 -1.50
N ASN A 42 10.84 3.54 -1.13
CA ASN A 42 10.34 4.10 0.13
C ASN A 42 8.80 4.18 0.16
N ARG A 43 8.18 4.56 -0.96
CA ARG A 43 6.71 4.57 -1.11
C ARG A 43 6.13 3.17 -0.99
N LEU A 44 6.70 2.18 -1.68
CA LEU A 44 6.26 0.79 -1.60
C LEU A 44 6.32 0.27 -0.17
N LYS A 45 7.42 0.53 0.54
CA LYS A 45 7.55 0.15 1.95
C LYS A 45 6.41 0.72 2.81
N ALA A 46 6.10 2.00 2.66
CA ALA A 46 4.99 2.63 3.39
C ALA A 46 3.62 2.04 3.00
N MET A 47 3.40 1.77 1.71
CA MET A 47 2.14 1.19 1.22
C MET A 47 1.93 -0.24 1.71
N TYR A 48 2.97 -1.08 1.76
CA TYR A 48 2.85 -2.43 2.34
C TYR A 48 2.54 -2.39 3.84
N ILE A 49 3.15 -1.48 4.60
CA ILE A 49 2.80 -1.28 6.01
C ILE A 49 1.33 -0.89 6.15
N SER A 50 0.87 0.08 5.35
CA SER A 50 -0.53 0.48 5.32
C SER A 50 -1.47 -0.69 4.98
N LYS A 51 -1.12 -1.48 3.96
CA LYS A 51 -1.86 -2.68 3.56
C LYS A 51 -2.01 -3.66 4.72
N SER A 52 -0.90 -4.00 5.39
CA SER A 52 -0.91 -4.92 6.52
C SER A 52 -1.79 -4.43 7.67
N LEU A 53 -1.74 -3.14 8.00
CA LEU A 53 -2.58 -2.54 9.04
C LEU A 53 -4.08 -2.58 8.68
N ILE A 54 -4.42 -2.38 7.41
CA ILE A 54 -5.82 -2.49 6.93
C ILE A 54 -6.30 -3.94 6.99
N GLU A 55 -5.46 -4.90 6.58
CA GLU A 55 -5.75 -6.33 6.64
C GLU A 55 -5.93 -6.82 8.09
N GLU A 56 -5.11 -6.32 9.02
CA GLU A 56 -5.25 -6.55 10.47
C GLU A 56 -6.56 -5.98 10.99
N ALA A 57 -6.90 -4.74 10.66
CA ALA A 57 -8.16 -4.11 11.05
C ALA A 57 -9.37 -4.90 10.53
N LEU A 58 -9.34 -5.35 9.27
CA LEU A 58 -10.39 -6.20 8.68
C LEU A 58 -10.52 -7.57 9.35
N SER A 59 -9.43 -8.13 9.86
CA SER A 59 -9.42 -9.43 10.55
C SER A 59 -9.89 -9.31 12.01
N SER A 60 -9.63 -8.17 12.65
CA SER A 60 -10.07 -7.87 14.02
C SER A 60 -11.55 -7.45 14.12
N ALA A 61 -12.16 -7.06 12.99
CA ALA A 61 -13.57 -6.69 12.88
C ALA A 61 -14.51 -7.89 12.60
N ALA A 62 -14.00 -9.13 12.70
CA ALA A 62 -14.71 -10.38 12.43
C ALA A 62 -15.18 -11.08 13.72
#